data_AF-A0A8S9ZDY8-F1
#
_entry.id   AF-A0A8S9ZDY8-F1
#
_cell.length_a   1.000
_cell.length_b   1.000
_cell.length_c   1.000
_cell.angle_alpha   90.00
_cell.angle_beta   90.00
_cell.angle_gamma   90.00
#
_symmetry.space_group_name_H-M   'P 1'
#
loop_
_entity.id
_entity.type
_entity.pdbx_description
1 polymer ?
#
loop_
_entity_poly.entity_id
_entity_poly.type
_entity_poly.pdbx_seq_one_letter_code
_entity_poly.pdbx_strand_id
1 'polypeptide(L)'
;MILIGFKQFSMTSFLFAISLLSLFVLPNYIGATMACGILFSQIKGVINLITIFKISFTLFFLNFSIQKVPSSFDVSSDLSNLTWPQFETHCVINNANQIYSQMHCSQLKGMAINWKGTVQSIRISDIDNSFETLLDYLPDSISQAIRCFYDTDSTDEDSIPKDLYSNECSLAQHNHYTYELEVSGPYGEKFQISGNKGQLLLTAQHNFGELLRLLDEGDIIRFIAFFDNYPVFRYPPRLRLLQLECLICRNLNSDKLKHLRLTTVKSGRRKIWARLNNAFELLFNFVFAPFMLIT
;
A
#
# COMPACT_ATOMS: atom_id res chain seq x y z
N MET A 1 54.17 -4.81 -25.42
CA MET A 1 53.63 -5.29 -26.71
C MET A 1 52.70 -6.46 -26.40
N ILE A 2 51.40 -6.18 -26.40
CA ILE A 2 50.22 -7.07 -26.52
C ILE A 2 50.15 -8.27 -25.53
N LEU A 3 49.46 -8.05 -24.41
CA LEU A 3 48.82 -9.09 -23.58
C LEU A 3 47.43 -9.37 -24.16
N ILE A 4 47.23 -10.54 -24.74
CA ILE A 4 45.94 -11.00 -25.27
C ILE A 4 45.10 -11.52 -24.09
N GLY A 5 44.06 -10.77 -23.74
CA GLY A 5 43.06 -11.20 -22.77
C GLY A 5 42.22 -12.35 -23.32
N PHE A 6 42.25 -13.48 -22.62
CA PHE A 6 41.31 -14.59 -22.81
C PHE A 6 39.91 -14.13 -22.37
N LYS A 7 39.12 -13.60 -23.32
CA LYS A 7 37.69 -13.32 -23.14
C LYS A 7 36.98 -14.66 -22.99
N GLN A 8 36.20 -14.80 -21.93
CA GLN A 8 35.49 -16.02 -21.50
C GLN A 8 34.69 -16.62 -22.66
N PHE A 9 35.25 -17.65 -23.28
CA PHE A 9 34.63 -18.39 -24.37
C PHE A 9 33.53 -19.25 -23.75
N SER A 10 32.27 -18.88 -23.95
CA SER A 10 31.13 -19.69 -23.50
C SER A 10 31.23 -21.09 -24.12
N MET A 11 31.07 -22.14 -23.29
CA MET A 11 31.05 -23.53 -23.74
C MET A 11 30.04 -23.77 -24.88
N THR A 12 28.98 -22.98 -24.94
CA THR A 12 28.00 -23.02 -26.03
C THR A 12 28.56 -22.58 -27.38
N SER A 13 29.39 -21.53 -27.41
CA SER A 13 30.05 -21.03 -28.63
C SER A 13 31.11 -22.01 -29.13
N PHE A 14 31.79 -22.72 -28.22
CA PHE A 14 32.76 -23.76 -28.56
C PHE A 14 32.09 -25.00 -29.16
N LEU A 15 30.98 -25.45 -28.57
CA LEU A 15 30.19 -26.57 -29.11
C LEU A 15 29.55 -26.24 -30.46
N PHE A 16 29.12 -24.99 -30.68
CA PHE A 16 28.59 -24.52 -31.95
C PHE A 16 29.66 -24.47 -33.04
N ALA A 17 30.85 -23.97 -32.70
CA ALA A 17 31.99 -23.95 -33.60
C ALA A 17 32.44 -25.37 -33.99
N ILE A 18 32.51 -26.30 -33.02
CA ILE A 18 32.84 -27.71 -33.29
C ILE A 18 31.78 -28.37 -34.17
N SER A 19 30.49 -28.11 -33.92
CA SER A 19 29.40 -28.67 -34.73
C SER A 19 29.44 -28.14 -36.17
N LEU A 20 29.70 -26.85 -36.38
CA LEU A 20 29.86 -26.26 -37.73
C LEU A 20 31.10 -26.78 -38.44
N LEU A 21 32.23 -26.94 -37.73
CA LEU A 21 33.46 -27.49 -38.29
C LEU A 21 33.28 -28.96 -38.69
N SER A 22 32.53 -29.74 -37.91
CA SER A 22 32.24 -31.14 -38.22
C SER A 22 31.36 -31.31 -39.46
N LEU A 23 30.48 -30.33 -39.75
CA LEU A 23 29.63 -30.30 -40.94
C LEU A 23 30.44 -30.02 -42.22
N PHE A 24 31.55 -29.30 -42.09
CA PHE A 24 32.46 -28.95 -43.19
C PHE A 24 33.49 -30.05 -43.50
N VAL A 25 33.92 -30.81 -42.48
CA VAL A 25 35.01 -31.79 -42.62
C VAL A 25 34.52 -33.17 -43.08
N LEU A 26 33.27 -33.56 -42.81
CA LEU A 26 32.66 -34.80 -43.34
C LEU A 26 31.16 -34.60 -43.64
N PRO A 27 30.73 -34.55 -44.91
CA PRO A 27 29.33 -34.34 -45.29
C PRO A 27 28.55 -35.67 -45.18
N ASN A 28 28.52 -36.25 -43.97
CA ASN A 28 27.69 -37.41 -43.70
C ASN A 28 26.34 -36.94 -43.16
N TYR A 29 25.26 -37.46 -43.76
CA TYR A 29 23.86 -37.17 -43.44
C TYR A 29 23.55 -37.27 -41.94
N ILE A 30 24.24 -38.15 -41.21
CA ILE A 30 24.09 -38.36 -39.76
C ILE A 30 24.61 -37.16 -38.94
N GLY A 31 25.68 -36.50 -39.38
CA GLY A 31 26.21 -35.31 -38.71
C GLY A 31 25.27 -34.11 -38.84
N ALA A 32 24.63 -33.98 -40.00
CA ALA A 32 23.64 -32.94 -40.26
C ALA A 32 22.37 -33.13 -39.41
N THR A 33 21.88 -34.37 -39.24
CA THR A 33 20.70 -34.63 -38.39
C THR A 33 20.98 -34.40 -36.90
N MET A 34 22.17 -34.77 -36.41
CA MET A 34 22.58 -34.49 -35.03
C MET A 34 22.77 -33.00 -34.76
N ALA A 35 23.42 -32.26 -35.67
CA ALA A 35 23.57 -30.81 -35.56
C ALA A 35 22.20 -30.09 -35.57
N CYS A 36 21.29 -30.52 -36.45
CA CYS A 36 19.93 -29.96 -36.51
C CYS A 36 19.11 -30.29 -35.24
N GLY A 37 19.28 -31.49 -34.68
CA GLY A 37 18.65 -31.88 -33.40
C GLY A 37 19.13 -31.06 -32.21
N ILE A 38 20.43 -30.76 -32.13
CA ILE A 38 20.99 -29.89 -31.09
C ILE A 38 20.45 -28.46 -31.25
N LEU A 39 20.42 -27.92 -32.47
CA LEU A 39 19.84 -26.60 -32.75
C LEU A 39 18.36 -26.50 -32.34
N PHE A 40 17.57 -27.52 -32.65
CA PHE A 40 16.15 -27.57 -32.30
C PHE A 40 15.92 -27.65 -30.78
N SER A 41 16.78 -28.40 -30.07
CA SER A 41 16.76 -28.50 -28.61
C SER A 41 17.10 -27.16 -27.93
N GLN A 42 18.07 -26.42 -28.45
CA GLN A 42 18.44 -25.09 -27.92
C GLN A 42 17.33 -24.06 -28.16
N ILE A 43 16.70 -24.07 -29.34
CA ILE A 43 15.58 -23.18 -29.67
C ILE A 43 14.36 -23.45 -28.75
N LYS A 44 14.07 -24.73 -28.45
CA LYS A 44 13.00 -25.11 -27.53
C LYS A 44 13.25 -24.63 -26.10
N GLY A 45 14.50 -24.67 -25.63
CA GLY A 45 14.89 -24.13 -24.33
C GLY A 45 14.69 -22.62 -24.22
N VAL A 46 15.10 -21.88 -25.25
CA VAL A 46 14.91 -20.41 -25.33
C VAL A 46 13.43 -20.04 -25.38
N ILE A 47 12.63 -20.75 -26.19
CA ILE A 47 11.18 -20.53 -26.27
C ILE A 47 10.54 -20.78 -24.90
N ASN A 48 10.86 -21.88 -24.23
CA ASN A 48 10.32 -22.17 -22.90
C ASN A 48 10.67 -21.08 -21.88
N LEU A 49 11.91 -20.57 -21.91
CA LEU A 49 12.36 -19.52 -21.02
C LEU A 49 11.62 -18.19 -21.27
N ILE A 50 11.46 -17.79 -22.53
CA ILE A 50 10.66 -16.62 -22.92
C ILE A 50 9.20 -16.78 -22.49
N THR A 51 8.65 -18.00 -22.61
CA THR A 51 7.27 -18.29 -22.23
C THR A 51 7.07 -18.16 -20.72
N ILE A 52 8.03 -18.63 -19.91
CA ILE A 52 8.03 -18.48 -18.45
C ILE A 52 8.10 -17.00 -18.05
N PHE A 53 9.01 -16.23 -18.66
CA PHE A 53 9.10 -14.78 -18.42
C PHE A 53 7.79 -14.06 -18.78
N LYS A 54 7.18 -14.42 -19.92
CA LYS A 54 5.89 -13.87 -20.33
C LYS A 54 4.78 -14.19 -19.34
N ILE A 55 4.69 -15.44 -18.86
CA ILE A 55 3.70 -15.87 -17.87
C ILE A 55 3.91 -15.13 -16.54
N SER A 56 5.16 -15.07 -16.05
CA SER A 56 5.51 -14.34 -14.82
C SER A 56 5.17 -12.85 -14.92
N PHE A 57 5.48 -12.23 -16.06
CA PHE A 57 5.13 -10.83 -16.32
C PHE A 57 3.60 -10.66 -16.31
N THR A 58 2.84 -11.49 -17.04
CA THR A 58 1.38 -11.39 -17.04
C THR A 58 0.76 -11.58 -15.65
N LEU A 59 1.26 -12.51 -14.83
CA LEU A 59 0.80 -12.70 -13.45
C LEU A 59 1.11 -11.49 -12.56
N PHE A 60 2.26 -10.84 -12.77
CA PHE A 60 2.62 -9.61 -12.06
C PHE A 60 1.66 -8.45 -12.41
N PHE A 61 1.35 -8.25 -13.69
CA PHE A 61 0.41 -7.20 -14.13
C PHE A 61 -1.04 -7.47 -13.69
N LEU A 62 -1.45 -8.74 -13.67
CA LEU A 62 -2.78 -9.13 -13.20
C LEU A 62 -2.93 -8.91 -11.70
N ASN A 63 -1.92 -9.28 -10.88
CA ASN A 63 -1.94 -9.01 -9.44
C ASN A 63 -1.95 -7.50 -9.15
N PHE A 64 -1.19 -6.70 -9.91
CA PHE A 64 -1.18 -5.25 -9.74
C PHE A 64 -2.53 -4.60 -10.07
N SER A 65 -3.24 -5.13 -11.07
CA SER A 65 -4.57 -4.62 -11.46
C SER A 65 -5.67 -4.98 -10.44
N ILE A 66 -5.45 -6.02 -9.61
CA ILE A 66 -6.38 -6.47 -8.57
C ILE A 66 -6.15 -5.75 -7.23
N GLN A 67 -4.99 -5.09 -7.04
CA GLN A 67 -4.80 -4.21 -5.90
C GLN A 67 -5.82 -3.07 -6.02
N LYS A 68 -6.90 -3.14 -5.23
CA LYS A 68 -7.92 -2.10 -5.09
C LYS A 68 -7.25 -0.83 -4.57
N VAL A 69 -6.65 -0.06 -5.46
CA VAL A 69 -6.20 1.30 -5.16
C VAL A 69 -7.48 2.09 -4.92
N PRO A 70 -7.69 2.66 -3.72
CA PRO A 70 -8.85 3.51 -3.49
C PRO A 70 -8.86 4.57 -4.58
N SER A 71 -9.99 4.68 -5.27
CA SER A 71 -10.26 5.68 -6.30
C SER A 71 -9.65 7.01 -5.88
N SER A 72 -8.86 7.62 -6.78
CA SER A 72 -8.27 8.93 -6.55
C SER A 72 -9.39 9.92 -6.29
N PHE A 73 -9.66 10.18 -5.01
CA PHE A 73 -10.69 11.10 -4.59
C PHE A 73 -10.10 12.51 -4.74
N ASP A 74 -10.63 13.28 -5.69
CA ASP A 74 -10.29 14.68 -5.81
C ASP A 74 -11.16 15.47 -4.82
N VAL A 75 -10.50 16.03 -3.81
CA VAL A 75 -11.15 16.58 -2.61
C VAL A 75 -12.08 17.75 -2.94
N SER A 76 -11.96 18.37 -4.11
CA SER A 76 -12.68 19.59 -4.47
C SER A 76 -13.88 19.39 -5.41
N SER A 77 -13.89 18.38 -6.28
CA SER A 77 -14.98 18.19 -7.26
C SER A 77 -16.17 17.39 -6.73
N ASP A 78 -15.94 16.54 -5.72
CA ASP A 78 -16.90 15.51 -5.28
C ASP A 78 -17.47 15.78 -3.88
N LEU A 79 -17.36 17.01 -3.37
CA LEU A 79 -17.92 17.37 -2.05
C LEU A 79 -19.45 17.47 -2.12
N SER A 80 -20.12 16.58 -1.40
CA SER A 80 -21.56 16.71 -1.18
C SER A 80 -21.85 17.77 -0.12
N ASN A 81 -22.97 18.49 -0.30
CA ASN A 81 -23.51 19.42 0.71
C ASN A 81 -24.48 18.70 1.68
N LEU A 82 -24.30 17.39 1.88
CA LEU A 82 -25.11 16.62 2.81
C LEU A 82 -24.74 17.03 4.23
N THR A 83 -25.70 17.47 5.03
CA THR A 83 -25.46 17.78 6.46
C THR A 83 -25.66 16.55 7.34
N TRP A 84 -25.09 16.57 8.54
CA TRP A 84 -25.21 15.46 9.49
C TRP A 84 -26.68 15.12 9.83
N PRO A 85 -27.56 16.09 10.13
CA PRO A 85 -28.97 15.79 10.41
C PRO A 85 -29.72 15.24 9.20
N GLN A 86 -29.37 15.67 7.99
CA GLN A 86 -29.93 15.12 6.76
C GLN A 86 -29.55 13.66 6.58
N PHE A 87 -28.30 13.30 6.86
CA PHE A 87 -27.86 11.90 6.87
C PHE A 87 -28.63 11.08 7.91
N GLU A 88 -28.74 11.58 9.14
CA GLU A 88 -29.46 10.84 10.19
C GLU A 88 -30.92 10.63 9.79
N THR A 89 -31.60 11.67 9.31
CA THR A 89 -32.99 11.61 8.81
C THR A 89 -33.15 10.62 7.64
N HIS A 90 -32.18 10.58 6.73
CA HIS A 90 -32.21 9.70 5.56
C HIS A 90 -31.99 8.23 5.92
N CYS A 91 -31.12 7.96 6.90
CA CYS A 91 -30.76 6.62 7.34
C CYS A 91 -31.51 6.16 8.61
N VAL A 92 -32.58 6.86 9.04
CA VAL A 92 -33.35 6.44 10.23
C VAL A 92 -34.00 5.08 10.00
N ILE A 93 -33.69 4.14 10.88
CA ILE A 93 -34.31 2.82 10.93
C ILE A 93 -35.50 2.88 11.89
N ASN A 94 -36.68 3.28 11.39
CA ASN A 94 -37.90 3.41 12.21
C ASN A 94 -38.97 2.34 11.94
N ASN A 95 -38.95 1.68 10.78
CA ASN A 95 -40.03 0.81 10.34
C ASN A 95 -39.71 -0.68 10.56
N ALA A 96 -40.76 -1.50 10.75
CA ALA A 96 -40.62 -2.96 10.90
C ALA A 96 -39.92 -3.63 9.71
N ASN A 97 -40.12 -3.10 8.49
CA ASN A 97 -39.33 -3.48 7.32
C ASN A 97 -38.17 -2.50 7.14
N GLN A 98 -37.01 -2.90 7.65
CA GLN A 98 -35.78 -2.09 7.63
C GLN A 98 -35.03 -2.19 6.29
N ILE A 99 -35.38 -3.15 5.44
CA ILE A 99 -34.62 -3.46 4.22
C ILE A 99 -34.66 -2.29 3.23
N TYR A 100 -35.82 -1.64 3.07
CA TYR A 100 -35.96 -0.51 2.16
C TYR A 100 -35.07 0.68 2.58
N SER A 101 -35.08 1.06 3.86
CA SER A 101 -34.22 2.13 4.39
C SER A 101 -32.73 1.77 4.31
N GLN A 102 -32.38 0.49 4.54
CA GLN A 102 -31.01 0.01 4.42
C GLN A 102 -30.51 0.08 2.96
N MET A 103 -31.35 -0.32 1.99
CA MET A 103 -31.03 -0.21 0.57
C MET A 103 -30.84 1.24 0.16
N HIS A 104 -31.70 2.16 0.61
CA HIS A 104 -31.57 3.57 0.26
C HIS A 104 -30.31 4.20 0.88
N CYS A 105 -30.05 3.97 2.17
CA CYS A 105 -28.84 4.45 2.85
C CYS A 105 -27.54 3.86 2.24
N SER A 106 -27.60 2.65 1.68
CA SER A 106 -26.46 2.02 1.01
C SER A 106 -25.97 2.78 -0.24
N GLN A 107 -26.82 3.63 -0.84
CA GLN A 107 -26.48 4.45 -2.00
C GLN A 107 -25.50 5.58 -1.66
N LEU A 108 -25.35 5.91 -0.38
CA LEU A 108 -24.39 6.93 0.09
C LEU A 108 -22.94 6.44 0.08
N LYS A 109 -22.69 5.15 -0.19
CA LYS A 109 -21.33 4.61 -0.30
C LYS A 109 -20.52 5.40 -1.34
N GLY A 110 -19.31 5.80 -0.97
CA GLY A 110 -18.41 6.57 -1.83
C GLY A 110 -18.73 8.07 -1.90
N MET A 111 -19.84 8.53 -1.32
CA MET A 111 -20.11 9.95 -1.18
C MET A 111 -19.16 10.56 -0.16
N ALA A 112 -18.55 11.70 -0.50
CA ALA A 112 -17.75 12.46 0.42
C ALA A 112 -18.55 13.59 1.07
N ILE A 113 -18.30 13.78 2.35
CA ILE A 113 -18.98 14.72 3.23
C ILE A 113 -17.98 15.67 3.84
N ASN A 114 -18.46 16.82 4.29
CA ASN A 114 -17.67 17.82 5.00
C ASN A 114 -18.39 18.23 6.29
N TRP A 115 -18.03 17.60 7.40
CA TRP A 115 -18.72 17.76 8.67
C TRP A 115 -17.80 18.30 9.75
N LYS A 116 -18.44 18.77 10.83
CA LYS A 116 -17.79 19.25 12.04
C LYS A 116 -18.30 18.45 13.23
N GLY A 117 -17.39 18.06 14.10
CA GLY A 117 -17.74 17.31 15.29
C GLY A 117 -16.69 17.48 16.38
N THR A 118 -17.01 16.90 17.53
CA THR A 118 -16.13 16.90 18.70
C THR A 118 -15.51 15.52 18.85
N VAL A 119 -14.20 15.48 19.09
CA VAL A 119 -13.45 14.23 19.31
C VAL A 119 -13.86 13.64 20.66
N GLN A 120 -14.24 12.36 20.65
CA GLN A 120 -14.56 11.57 21.85
C GLN A 120 -13.38 10.69 22.23
N SER A 121 -12.83 9.93 21.28
CA SER A 121 -11.69 9.07 21.53
C SER A 121 -10.88 8.85 20.25
N ILE A 122 -9.56 8.65 20.41
CA ILE A 122 -8.63 8.29 19.34
C ILE A 122 -7.96 6.98 19.76
N ARG A 123 -7.94 5.99 18.88
CA ARG A 123 -7.22 4.73 19.10
C ARG A 123 -6.54 4.21 17.84
N ILE A 124 -5.57 3.32 18.02
CA ILE A 124 -5.01 2.52 16.93
C ILE A 124 -5.98 1.36 16.69
N SER A 125 -6.45 1.19 15.46
CA SER A 125 -7.35 0.09 15.10
C SER A 125 -6.61 -1.08 14.47
N ASP A 126 -5.56 -0.79 13.70
CA ASP A 126 -4.80 -1.79 12.96
C ASP A 126 -3.34 -1.36 12.83
N ILE A 127 -2.44 -2.35 12.81
CA ILE A 127 -1.00 -2.15 12.63
C ILE A 127 -0.59 -3.10 11.49
N ASP A 128 -0.18 -2.52 10.37
CA ASP A 128 0.34 -3.27 9.23
C ASP A 128 1.86 -3.10 9.17
N ASN A 129 2.60 -4.21 9.15
CA ASN A 129 4.03 -4.21 8.88
C ASN A 129 4.28 -5.07 7.65
N SER A 130 4.26 -4.41 6.50
CA SER A 130 4.47 -5.09 5.22
C SER A 130 5.88 -5.67 5.11
N PHE A 131 6.87 -5.14 5.83
CA PHE A 131 8.23 -5.68 5.87
C PHE A 131 8.26 -6.99 6.65
N GLU A 132 7.66 -7.03 7.83
CA GLU A 132 7.52 -8.26 8.64
C GLU A 132 6.77 -9.35 7.87
N THR A 133 5.68 -8.98 7.19
CA THR A 133 4.91 -9.91 6.35
C THR A 133 5.75 -10.54 5.25
N LEU A 134 6.75 -9.83 4.69
CA LEU A 134 7.68 -10.39 3.69
C LEU A 134 8.70 -11.33 4.33
N LEU A 135 9.16 -11.03 5.55
CA LEU A 135 10.13 -11.84 6.27
C LEU A 135 9.53 -13.18 6.74
N ASP A 136 8.22 -13.23 6.99
CA ASP A 136 7.50 -14.47 7.33
C ASP A 136 7.52 -15.53 6.22
N TYR A 137 7.86 -15.15 4.98
CA TYR A 137 8.05 -16.12 3.88
C TYR A 137 9.47 -16.72 3.85
N LEU A 138 10.41 -16.21 4.63
CA LEU A 138 11.79 -16.68 4.70
C LEU A 138 11.98 -17.73 5.82
N PRO A 139 13.00 -18.60 5.73
CA PRO A 139 13.36 -19.47 6.84
C PRO A 139 13.72 -18.66 8.09
N ASP A 140 13.34 -19.16 9.28
CA ASP A 140 13.46 -18.46 10.56
C ASP A 140 14.86 -17.88 10.82
N SER A 141 15.92 -18.61 10.44
CA SER A 141 17.31 -18.17 10.63
C SER A 141 17.68 -16.94 9.80
N ILE A 142 17.20 -16.86 8.56
CA ILE A 142 17.43 -15.72 7.68
C ILE A 142 16.52 -14.57 8.09
N SER A 143 15.25 -14.89 8.38
CA SER A 143 14.25 -13.93 8.82
C SER A 143 14.70 -13.18 10.08
N GLN A 144 15.11 -13.90 11.13
CA GLN A 144 15.61 -13.29 12.37
C GLN A 144 16.88 -12.45 12.15
N ALA A 145 17.83 -12.92 11.34
CA ALA A 145 19.04 -12.15 11.05
C ALA A 145 18.71 -10.83 10.33
N ILE A 146 17.75 -10.86 9.39
CA ILE A 146 17.31 -9.67 8.66
C ILE A 146 16.50 -8.74 9.58
N ARG A 147 15.60 -9.27 10.43
CA ARG A 147 14.88 -8.47 11.43
C ARG A 147 15.85 -7.66 12.28
N CYS A 148 16.88 -8.31 12.83
CA CYS A 148 17.87 -7.64 13.67
C CYS A 148 18.78 -6.68 12.92
N PHE A 149 19.02 -6.93 11.62
CA PHE A 149 19.83 -6.04 10.81
C PHE A 149 19.10 -4.73 10.48
N TYR A 150 17.79 -4.80 10.25
CA TYR A 150 16.96 -3.64 9.88
C TYR A 150 16.22 -3.00 11.06
N ASP A 151 16.23 -3.61 12.24
CA ASP A 151 15.71 -2.98 13.45
C ASP A 151 16.68 -1.91 13.93
N THR A 152 16.48 -0.70 13.44
CA THR A 152 17.20 0.50 13.88
C THR A 152 16.61 1.09 15.16
N ASP A 153 15.50 0.53 15.65
CA ASP A 153 14.89 0.91 16.92
C ASP A 153 15.60 0.20 18.08
N SER A 154 16.76 0.75 18.46
CA SER A 154 17.13 0.73 19.87
C SER A 154 16.12 1.62 20.60
N THR A 155 14.92 1.12 20.87
CA THR A 155 13.97 1.86 21.70
C THR A 155 14.65 2.18 23.02
N ASP A 156 14.62 3.46 23.37
CA ASP A 156 15.16 4.02 24.60
C ASP A 156 14.88 3.08 25.78
N GLU A 157 15.95 2.47 26.31
CA GLU A 157 15.94 1.55 27.47
C GLU A 157 15.27 2.16 28.72
N ASP A 158 14.91 3.44 28.69
CA ASP A 158 14.31 4.20 29.78
C ASP A 158 12.77 4.13 29.85
N SER A 159 12.07 3.61 28.83
CA SER A 159 10.60 3.66 28.77
C SER A 159 9.88 2.33 29.06
N ILE A 160 10.60 1.21 29.06
CA ILE A 160 10.05 -0.12 29.35
C ILE A 160 10.49 -0.50 30.77
N PRO A 161 9.56 -0.86 31.68
CA PRO A 161 9.92 -1.37 32.99
C PRO A 161 10.90 -2.54 32.83
N LYS A 162 12.00 -2.54 33.57
CA LYS A 162 13.12 -3.50 33.47
C LYS A 162 12.72 -4.99 33.61
N ASP A 163 11.48 -5.26 34.00
CA ASP A 163 10.89 -6.60 34.13
C ASP A 163 10.20 -7.09 32.84
N LEU A 164 10.04 -6.24 31.83
CA LEU A 164 9.52 -6.62 30.52
C LEU A 164 10.68 -6.65 29.53
N TYR A 165 11.09 -7.87 29.15
CA TYR A 165 11.98 -8.07 28.02
C TYR A 165 11.25 -7.64 26.74
N SER A 166 11.67 -6.51 26.16
CA SER A 166 11.29 -6.19 24.79
C SER A 166 11.97 -7.21 23.87
N ASN A 167 11.25 -7.72 22.87
CA ASN A 167 11.87 -8.54 21.86
C ASN A 167 12.89 -7.68 21.11
N GLU A 168 14.16 -8.01 21.27
CA GLU A 168 15.22 -7.49 20.39
C GLU A 168 14.80 -7.81 18.95
N CYS A 169 14.84 -6.84 18.04
CA CYS A 169 14.49 -6.99 16.62
C CYS A 169 12.97 -6.91 16.30
N SER A 170 12.28 -5.90 16.85
CA SER A 170 10.82 -5.71 16.72
C SER A 170 10.37 -5.02 15.43
N LEU A 171 11.29 -4.36 14.70
CA LEU A 171 11.02 -3.62 13.46
C LEU A 171 9.91 -2.57 13.61
N ALA A 172 9.72 -2.02 14.81
CA ALA A 172 8.58 -1.17 15.13
C ALA A 172 8.53 0.11 14.27
N GLN A 173 9.67 0.62 13.83
CA GLN A 173 9.79 1.77 12.92
C GLN A 173 9.07 1.55 11.58
N HIS A 174 8.97 0.30 11.15
CA HIS A 174 8.35 -0.08 9.88
C HIS A 174 6.84 -0.29 10.03
N ASN A 175 6.27 -0.11 11.24
CA ASN A 175 4.85 -0.24 11.47
C ASN A 175 4.06 0.91 10.84
N HIS A 176 3.10 0.55 10.01
CA HIS A 176 2.14 1.47 9.42
C HIS A 176 0.80 1.41 10.18
N TYR A 177 0.59 2.41 11.03
CA TYR A 177 -0.60 2.51 11.88
C TYR A 177 -1.85 2.98 11.13
N THR A 178 -2.97 2.33 11.39
CA THR A 178 -4.32 2.81 11.07
C THR A 178 -4.98 3.29 12.35
N TYR A 179 -5.51 4.51 12.31
CA TYR A 179 -6.17 5.12 13.45
C TYR A 179 -7.68 5.11 13.28
N GLU A 180 -8.38 5.02 14.40
CA GLU A 180 -9.82 5.07 14.48
C GLU A 180 -10.21 6.17 15.48
N LEU A 181 -11.04 7.09 15.00
CA LEU A 181 -11.44 8.31 15.70
C LEU A 181 -12.96 8.28 15.91
N GLU A 182 -13.39 8.32 17.16
CA GLU A 182 -14.80 8.46 17.52
C GLU A 182 -15.14 9.95 17.61
N VAL A 183 -16.15 10.38 16.86
CA VAL A 183 -16.56 11.78 16.77
C VAL A 183 -18.05 11.90 17.07
N SER A 184 -18.41 12.84 17.96
CA SER A 184 -19.80 13.13 18.30
C SER A 184 -20.41 14.25 17.44
N GLY A 185 -21.73 14.15 17.30
CA GLY A 185 -22.66 14.90 16.44
C GLY A 185 -22.62 16.43 16.48
N PRO A 186 -23.36 17.04 15.54
CA PRO A 186 -22.91 18.18 14.76
C PRO A 186 -22.60 19.39 15.64
N TYR A 187 -21.35 19.81 15.58
CA TYR A 187 -20.89 20.98 16.30
C TYR A 187 -21.47 22.27 15.69
N GLY A 188 -22.30 22.98 16.44
CA GLY A 188 -22.86 24.29 16.06
C GLY A 188 -24.22 24.26 15.37
N GLU A 189 -24.85 23.09 15.22
CA GLU A 189 -26.23 22.97 14.72
C GLU A 189 -27.21 22.79 15.89
N LYS A 190 -28.32 23.53 15.89
CA LYS A 190 -29.29 23.60 17.01
C LYS A 190 -30.16 22.34 17.19
N PHE A 191 -29.69 21.17 16.79
CA PHE A 191 -30.43 19.92 16.94
C PHE A 191 -30.01 19.21 18.23
N GLN A 192 -30.99 18.97 19.11
CA GLN A 192 -30.86 18.13 20.29
C GLN A 192 -30.76 16.67 19.86
N ILE A 193 -29.58 16.26 19.41
CA ILE A 193 -29.28 14.85 19.20
C ILE A 193 -28.97 14.26 20.58
N SER A 194 -29.77 13.27 21.00
CA SER A 194 -29.58 12.52 22.25
C SER A 194 -28.13 12.01 22.33
N GLY A 195 -27.46 12.14 23.47
CA GLY A 195 -26.00 11.95 23.62
C GLY A 195 -25.40 10.62 23.16
N ASN A 196 -26.22 9.58 22.91
CA ASN A 196 -25.80 8.28 22.38
C ASN A 196 -26.15 8.06 20.90
N LYS A 197 -26.84 9.01 20.26
CA LYS A 197 -27.18 9.02 18.84
C LYS A 197 -26.36 10.14 18.18
N GLY A 198 -25.79 9.89 17.00
CA GLY A 198 -24.90 10.85 16.35
C GLY A 198 -23.41 10.72 16.68
N GLN A 199 -22.91 9.58 17.16
CA GLN A 199 -21.50 9.20 17.01
C GLN A 199 -21.16 8.71 15.59
N LEU A 200 -19.94 9.00 15.14
CA LEU A 200 -19.32 8.50 13.90
C LEU A 200 -17.97 7.88 14.21
N LEU A 201 -17.57 6.96 13.34
CA LEU A 201 -16.27 6.30 13.41
C LEU A 201 -15.46 6.67 12.16
N LEU A 202 -14.43 7.48 12.32
CA LEU A 202 -13.54 7.88 11.23
C LEU A 202 -12.28 7.01 11.24
N THR A 203 -11.96 6.40 10.11
CA THR A 203 -10.70 5.66 9.92
C THR A 203 -9.68 6.55 9.20
N ALA A 204 -8.52 6.70 9.81
CA ALA A 204 -7.44 7.56 9.32
C ALA A 204 -6.18 6.74 9.04
N GLN A 205 -5.48 7.11 7.98
CA GLN A 205 -4.22 6.47 7.56
C GLN A 205 -3.04 6.99 8.40
N HIS A 206 -1.90 6.29 8.33
CA HIS A 206 -0.68 6.61 9.06
C HIS A 206 -0.24 8.08 8.95
N ASN A 207 -0.41 8.71 7.77
CA ASN A 207 -0.05 10.10 7.51
C ASN A 207 -0.73 11.13 8.43
N PHE A 208 -1.85 10.75 9.07
CA PHE A 208 -2.53 11.61 10.04
C PHE A 208 -1.96 11.48 11.46
N GLY A 209 -1.04 10.55 11.71
CA GLY A 209 -0.55 10.20 13.04
C GLY A 209 0.03 11.36 13.82
N GLU A 210 0.81 12.25 13.18
CA GLU A 210 1.38 13.42 13.85
C GLU A 210 0.31 14.38 14.38
N LEU A 211 -0.76 14.59 13.62
CA LEU A 211 -1.88 15.43 14.04
C LEU A 211 -2.74 14.71 15.10
N LEU A 212 -3.06 13.44 14.88
CA LEU A 212 -3.93 12.67 15.77
C LEU A 212 -3.32 12.47 17.16
N ARG A 213 -2.00 12.37 17.29
CA ARG A 213 -1.29 12.33 18.59
C ARG A 213 -1.42 13.61 19.40
N LEU A 214 -1.75 14.74 18.76
CA LEU A 214 -1.89 16.04 19.41
C LEU A 214 -3.35 16.38 19.76
N LEU A 215 -4.30 15.63 19.21
CA LEU A 215 -5.72 15.82 19.49
C LEU A 215 -6.09 15.12 20.80
N ASP A 216 -6.91 15.80 21.58
CA ASP A 216 -7.46 15.28 22.83
C ASP A 216 -8.99 15.18 22.77
N GLU A 217 -9.57 14.47 23.74
CA GLU A 217 -11.01 14.45 23.98
C GLU A 217 -11.54 15.89 24.18
N GLY A 218 -12.63 16.22 23.47
CA GLY A 218 -13.26 17.53 23.51
C GLY A 218 -12.76 18.53 22.46
N ASP A 219 -11.72 18.19 21.69
CA ASP A 219 -11.25 19.03 20.59
C ASP A 219 -12.28 19.07 19.44
N ILE A 220 -12.36 20.21 18.76
CA ILE A 220 -13.34 20.44 17.70
C ILE A 220 -12.62 20.44 16.36
N ILE A 221 -13.07 19.54 15.49
CA ILE A 221 -12.45 19.27 14.20
C ILE A 221 -13.45 19.45 13.07
N ARG A 222 -12.92 19.86 11.91
CA ARG A 222 -13.59 19.79 10.62
C ARG A 222 -12.90 18.70 9.81
N PHE A 223 -13.69 17.81 9.24
CA PHE A 223 -13.14 16.70 8.48
C PHE A 223 -13.89 16.51 7.17
N ILE A 224 -13.15 16.04 6.18
CA ILE A 224 -13.68 15.54 4.92
C ILE A 224 -13.43 14.04 4.91
N ALA A 225 -14.51 13.28 4.75
CA ALA A 225 -14.46 11.82 4.79
C ALA A 225 -15.48 11.24 3.81
N PHE A 226 -15.33 9.97 3.45
CA PHE A 226 -16.27 9.27 2.58
C PHE A 226 -16.66 7.92 3.16
N PHE A 227 -17.82 7.40 2.74
CA PHE A 227 -18.29 6.08 3.16
C PHE A 227 -17.54 4.96 2.40
N ASP A 228 -16.55 4.34 3.05
CA ASP A 228 -15.65 3.36 2.41
C ASP A 228 -16.28 1.96 2.31
N ASN A 229 -16.90 1.48 3.40
CA ASN A 229 -17.32 0.09 3.53
C ASN A 229 -18.83 -0.08 3.70
N TYR A 230 -19.35 -1.18 3.16
CA TYR A 230 -20.67 -1.68 3.52
C TYR A 230 -20.60 -2.46 4.85
N PRO A 231 -21.67 -2.47 5.65
CA PRO A 231 -22.91 -1.70 5.50
C PRO A 231 -22.78 -0.26 6.03
N VAL A 232 -23.24 0.72 5.24
CA VAL A 232 -23.24 2.16 5.61
C VAL A 232 -24.23 2.45 6.74
N PHE A 233 -25.30 1.66 6.85
CA PHE A 233 -26.40 1.83 7.79
C PHE A 233 -26.14 1.25 9.20
N ARG A 234 -24.99 0.61 9.43
CA ARG A 234 -24.66 0.09 10.77
C ARG A 234 -24.19 1.24 11.65
N TYR A 235 -24.78 1.34 12.83
CA TYR A 235 -24.44 2.37 13.80
C TYR A 235 -23.32 1.90 14.75
N PRO A 236 -22.29 2.74 15.05
CA PRO A 236 -21.99 4.01 14.40
C PRO A 236 -21.44 3.81 12.97
N PRO A 237 -21.78 4.69 12.02
CA PRO A 237 -21.34 4.54 10.63
C PRO A 237 -19.85 4.78 10.51
N ARG A 238 -19.22 4.00 9.64
CA ARG A 238 -17.78 4.03 9.39
C ARG A 238 -17.46 4.86 8.15
N LEU A 239 -16.59 5.83 8.33
CA LEU A 239 -16.15 6.77 7.30
C LEU A 239 -14.63 6.71 7.22
N ARG A 240 -14.07 6.95 6.02
CA ARG A 240 -12.63 7.04 5.83
C ARG A 240 -12.21 8.48 5.60
N LEU A 241 -11.21 8.91 6.38
CA LEU A 241 -10.72 10.27 6.42
C LEU A 241 -9.87 10.60 5.20
N LEU A 242 -10.14 11.75 4.60
CA LEU A 242 -9.40 12.30 3.46
C LEU A 242 -8.63 13.56 3.83
N GLN A 243 -9.26 14.40 4.66
CA GLN A 243 -8.69 15.64 5.16
C GLN A 243 -9.20 15.91 6.56
N LEU A 244 -8.32 16.41 7.41
CA LEU A 244 -8.61 16.78 8.78
C LEU A 244 -8.07 18.16 9.07
N GLU A 245 -8.92 18.99 9.66
CA GLU A 245 -8.63 20.35 10.07
C GLU A 245 -9.01 20.52 11.54
N CYS A 246 -8.06 20.98 12.35
CA CYS A 246 -8.33 21.38 13.73
C CYS A 246 -8.91 22.80 13.77
N LEU A 247 -10.12 22.97 14.30
CA LEU A 247 -10.73 24.28 14.50
C LEU A 247 -10.38 24.86 15.87
N ILE A 248 -10.63 24.09 16.93
CA ILE A 248 -10.35 24.46 18.32
C ILE A 248 -9.71 23.23 18.97
N CYS A 249 -8.39 23.29 19.14
CA CYS A 249 -7.64 22.25 19.85
C CYS A 249 -6.67 22.88 20.84
N ARG A 250 -6.49 22.24 22.00
CA ARG A 250 -5.68 22.80 23.10
C ARG A 250 -4.19 22.82 22.75
N ASN A 251 -3.68 21.73 22.17
CA ASN A 251 -2.24 21.50 21.98
C ASN A 251 -1.67 22.08 20.67
N LEU A 252 -2.53 22.54 19.75
CA LEU A 252 -2.16 23.03 18.40
C LEU A 252 -2.04 24.58 18.31
N ASN A 253 -1.91 25.26 19.45
CA ASN A 253 -1.84 26.72 19.53
C ASN A 253 -0.44 27.31 19.30
N SER A 254 0.61 26.49 19.28
CA SER A 254 1.98 26.96 19.02
C SER A 254 2.23 27.30 17.55
N ASP A 255 2.92 28.40 17.27
CA ASP A 255 3.28 28.84 15.91
C ASP A 255 4.04 27.78 15.10
N LYS A 256 4.82 26.92 15.76
CA LYS A 256 5.57 25.83 15.10
C LYS A 256 4.65 24.72 14.55
N LEU A 257 3.48 24.52 15.16
CA LEU A 257 2.56 23.42 14.84
C LEU A 257 1.44 23.82 13.87
N LYS A 258 1.47 25.06 13.36
CA LYS A 258 0.47 25.56 12.40
C LYS A 258 0.36 24.71 11.13
N HIS A 259 1.46 24.12 10.67
CA HIS A 259 1.49 23.27 9.48
C HIS A 259 0.69 21.97 9.67
N LEU A 260 0.53 21.48 10.91
CA LEU A 260 -0.23 20.27 11.23
C LEU A 260 -1.73 20.53 11.34
N ARG A 261 -2.17 21.78 11.46
CA ARG A 261 -3.60 22.12 11.59
C ARG A 261 -4.44 21.62 10.44
N LEU A 262 -3.84 21.47 9.25
CA LEU A 262 -4.48 20.95 8.05
C LEU A 262 -3.65 19.81 7.48
N THR A 263 -4.18 18.59 7.60
CA THR A 263 -3.58 17.41 6.98
C THR A 263 -4.48 16.90 5.87
N THR A 264 -3.90 16.67 4.69
CA THR A 264 -4.62 16.21 3.51
C THR A 264 -3.90 15.00 2.92
N VAL A 265 -4.65 13.96 2.60
CA VAL A 265 -4.11 12.81 1.87
C VAL A 265 -4.40 13.01 0.39
N LYS A 266 -3.36 13.38 -0.36
CA LYS A 266 -3.42 13.37 -1.83
C LYS A 266 -3.28 11.92 -2.32
N SER A 267 -4.40 11.28 -2.68
CA SER A 267 -4.39 9.96 -3.31
C SER A 267 -3.85 10.05 -4.75
N GLY A 268 -2.54 9.92 -4.89
CA GLY A 268 -1.83 10.13 -6.15
C GLY A 268 -1.56 8.85 -6.93
N ARG A 269 -2.49 8.41 -7.80
CA ARG A 269 -2.24 7.34 -8.80
C ARG A 269 -0.99 7.61 -9.66
N ARG A 270 -0.66 8.88 -9.93
CA ARG A 270 0.54 9.25 -10.72
C ARG A 270 1.87 8.91 -10.04
N LYS A 271 1.93 8.87 -8.70
CA LYS A 271 3.17 8.54 -7.98
C LYS A 271 3.53 7.04 -8.09
N ILE A 272 2.54 6.17 -8.25
CA ILE A 272 2.76 4.73 -8.35
C ILE A 272 3.36 4.37 -9.72
N TRP A 273 2.83 4.95 -10.81
CA TRP A 273 3.41 4.78 -12.15
C TRP A 273 4.84 5.33 -12.26
N ALA A 274 5.14 6.46 -11.63
CA ALA A 274 6.50 6.99 -11.59
C ALA A 274 7.47 6.09 -10.79
N ARG A 275 7.02 5.53 -9.66
CA ARG A 275 7.82 4.58 -8.86
C ARG A 275 8.07 3.26 -9.59
N LEU A 276 7.07 2.76 -10.32
CA LEU A 276 7.21 1.56 -11.15
C LEU A 276 8.13 1.79 -12.35
N ASN A 277 8.06 2.96 -12.99
CA ASN A 277 8.97 3.29 -14.08
C ASN A 277 10.43 3.30 -13.61
N ASN A 278 10.69 3.91 -12.45
CA ASN A 278 12.05 3.93 -11.87
C ASN A 278 12.50 2.53 -11.42
N ALA A 279 11.60 1.72 -10.84
CA ALA A 279 11.93 0.34 -10.46
C ALA A 279 12.21 -0.54 -11.69
N PHE A 280 11.44 -0.36 -12.77
CA PHE A 280 11.64 -1.04 -14.04
C PHE A 280 12.97 -0.63 -14.68
N GLU A 281 13.32 0.66 -14.68
CA GLU A 281 14.61 1.15 -15.20
C GLU A 281 15.80 0.54 -14.44
N LEU A 282 15.69 0.39 -13.12
CA LEU A 282 16.73 -0.19 -12.27
C LEU A 282 16.90 -1.70 -12.50
N LEU A 283 15.79 -2.45 -12.57
CA LEU A 283 15.79 -3.87 -12.92
C LEU A 283 16.30 -4.11 -14.34
N PHE A 284 15.89 -3.28 -15.29
CA PHE A 284 16.33 -3.36 -16.68
C PHE A 284 17.82 -3.11 -16.79
N ASN A 285 18.34 -2.07 -16.12
CA ASN A 285 19.78 -1.81 -16.08
C ASN A 285 20.55 -2.94 -15.37
N PHE A 286 20.07 -3.47 -14.24
CA PHE A 286 20.78 -4.53 -13.52
C PHE A 286 20.83 -5.85 -14.31
N VAL A 287 19.72 -6.24 -14.95
CA VAL A 287 19.61 -7.49 -15.70
C VAL A 287 20.23 -7.38 -17.09
N PHE A 288 20.05 -6.26 -17.80
CA PHE A 288 20.44 -6.12 -19.22
C PHE A 288 21.72 -5.31 -19.47
N ALA A 289 22.19 -4.46 -18.54
CA ALA A 289 23.50 -3.80 -18.70
C ALA A 289 24.67 -4.79 -18.87
N PRO A 290 24.75 -5.92 -18.15
CA PRO A 290 25.83 -6.88 -18.39
C PRO A 290 25.75 -7.55 -19.78
N PHE A 291 24.58 -7.61 -20.42
CA PHE A 291 24.44 -8.16 -21.77
C PHE A 291 24.75 -7.13 -22.87
N MET A 292 24.48 -5.84 -22.64
CA MET A 292 24.70 -4.76 -23.62
C MET A 292 26.15 -4.24 -23.65
N LEU A 293 26.95 -4.49 -22.61
CA LEU A 293 28.39 -4.17 -22.58
C LEU A 293 29.28 -5.22 -23.27
N ILE A 294 28.71 -6.30 -23.78
CA ILE A 294 29.45 -7.44 -24.35
C ILE A 294 29.43 -7.49 -25.89
N THR A 295 28.55 -6.71 -26.55
CA THR A 295 28.63 -6.43 -28.01
C THR A 295 29.63 -5.31 -28.29
#